data_AF-T0FD16-F1
#
_entry.id   AF-T0FD16-F1
#
_cell.length_a   1.000
_cell.length_b   1.000
_cell.length_c   1.000
_cell.angle_alpha   90.00
_cell.angle_beta   90.00
_cell.angle_gamma   90.00
#
_symmetry.space_group_name_H-M   'P 1'
#
loop_
_entity.id
_entity.type
_entity.pdbx_description
1 polymer ?
#
loop_
_entity_poly.entity_id
_entity_poly.type
_entity_poly.pdbx_seq_one_letter_code
_entity_poly.pdbx_strand_id
1 'polypeptide(L)'
;MSGIRSTRKVYAFIQARTSSLRLPGKVLLEFPSGSGKTLIDRIYDRILTVLPKEQIIYLIPEEDKELRSFLNQRNYLFFAGNLLDVRRRYIEAANFFNADSILRLTGDNPFYDTIHLDQLLQSFQFFESDLSYVSGLPLGMGGEIFTRKALEWMPNVLEERHREHVSLHIKENPDLFHITKLSSLLSEKEKLILPKFRLTIDEPKDFKTTSQIFNLLNEQNPIFGARECIKLFEIDPNVFAGNQEVEQIRFQTLSVKKTKKFRIGVFAGDPKDFGSGHFERSRILFALLSTIPYETFWLKEFPKEGDLDLLIVDSRDIPIPEYSKTKVLLLDHFGSDRKKFHHYDLLPHSDIEDHFSLDQILIPPRLFNLDKKPIDNSYILCYAGNIDSHFTFSLDSFLESLSFRENVSRIIRVGGSITVSNRIDFFSRVSKFEFQNLLANCSGFVGYFGQSLFEAIFLDKKVCTYSISPIHSSLSLLCKKKYDIPFVGDLNTASFGNEVKLQFSSQPVSGKGYSKLLLEIERILK
;
A
#
# COMPACT_ATOMS: atom_id res chain seq x y z
N MET A 1 13.54 18.26 10.63
CA MET A 1 14.01 17.14 9.79
C MET A 1 14.02 17.60 8.34
N SER A 2 15.20 17.88 7.77
CA SER A 2 15.37 18.16 6.34
C SER A 2 15.31 16.84 5.57
N GLY A 3 14.10 16.38 5.26
CA GLY A 3 13.87 15.12 4.54
C GLY A 3 14.34 15.21 3.10
N ILE A 4 15.64 15.02 2.86
CA ILE A 4 16.14 14.63 1.54
C ILE A 4 15.61 13.21 1.31
N ARG A 5 14.55 13.12 0.51
CA ARG A 5 13.77 11.89 0.31
C ARG A 5 14.58 10.91 -0.53
N SER A 6 14.72 9.68 -0.05
CA SER A 6 15.58 8.68 -0.68
C SER A 6 14.84 8.00 -1.84
N THR A 7 15.34 8.15 -3.07
CA THR A 7 14.85 7.48 -4.29
C THR A 7 15.34 6.03 -4.37
N ARG A 8 15.27 5.30 -3.25
CA ARG A 8 15.78 3.92 -3.15
C ARG A 8 15.01 3.01 -4.09
N LYS A 9 15.74 2.35 -4.99
CA LYS A 9 15.20 1.25 -5.79
C LYS A 9 15.02 0.02 -4.90
N VAL A 10 13.78 -0.26 -4.53
CA VAL A 10 13.41 -1.43 -3.72
C VAL A 10 13.13 -2.62 -4.63
N TYR A 11 13.78 -3.76 -4.36
CA TYR A 11 13.50 -5.03 -5.03
C TYR A 11 12.93 -6.03 -4.03
N ALA A 12 11.89 -6.76 -4.44
CA ALA A 12 11.40 -7.92 -3.71
C ALA A 12 12.28 -9.14 -4.02
N PHE A 13 13.01 -9.61 -3.01
CA PHE A 13 13.83 -10.80 -3.11
C PHE A 13 13.17 -11.96 -2.35
N ILE A 14 12.66 -12.93 -3.12
CA ILE A 14 11.95 -14.10 -2.62
C ILE A 14 12.93 -15.28 -2.57
N GLN A 15 13.41 -15.66 -1.39
CA GLN A 15 14.28 -16.83 -1.25
C GLN A 15 13.48 -18.13 -1.44
N ALA A 16 13.88 -18.98 -2.39
CA ALA A 16 13.22 -20.24 -2.66
C ALA A 16 14.24 -21.35 -2.97
N ARG A 17 13.92 -22.60 -2.61
CA ARG A 17 14.69 -23.80 -2.94
C ARG A 17 13.77 -25.02 -2.96
N THR A 18 14.07 -26.00 -3.82
CA THR A 18 13.38 -27.31 -3.85
C THR A 18 13.89 -28.23 -2.73
N SER A 19 15.12 -28.03 -2.27
CA SER A 19 15.81 -28.90 -1.31
C SER A 19 15.39 -28.71 0.16
N SER A 20 14.13 -28.40 0.45
CA SER A 20 13.61 -28.30 1.82
C SER A 20 13.54 -29.68 2.49
N LEU A 21 14.02 -29.80 3.73
CA LEU A 21 14.12 -31.09 4.43
C LEU A 21 12.75 -31.64 4.87
N ARG A 22 11.90 -30.81 5.48
CA ARG A 22 10.61 -31.23 6.06
C ARG A 22 9.49 -31.43 5.03
N LEU A 23 9.56 -30.71 3.92
CA LEU A 23 8.66 -30.87 2.77
C LEU A 23 9.45 -30.59 1.48
N PRO A 24 10.11 -31.61 0.90
CA PRO A 24 10.85 -31.48 -0.34
C PRO A 24 9.97 -30.99 -1.49
N GLY A 25 10.49 -30.10 -2.33
CA GLY A 25 9.77 -29.55 -3.48
C GLY A 25 8.62 -28.60 -3.12
N LYS A 26 8.45 -28.20 -1.85
CA LYS A 26 7.28 -27.41 -1.38
C LYS A 26 6.98 -26.17 -2.21
N VAL A 27 8.01 -25.47 -2.68
CA VAL A 27 7.88 -24.24 -3.47
C VAL A 27 7.20 -24.47 -4.84
N LEU A 28 7.28 -25.69 -5.37
CA LEU A 28 6.70 -26.09 -6.66
C LEU A 28 5.36 -26.83 -6.51
N LEU A 29 4.91 -27.10 -5.27
CA LEU A 29 3.61 -27.72 -5.06
C LEU A 29 2.50 -26.80 -5.53
N GLU A 30 1.55 -27.37 -6.25
CA GLU A 30 0.32 -26.71 -6.64
C GLU A 30 -0.48 -26.30 -5.39
N PHE A 31 -0.80 -25.02 -5.28
CA PHE A 31 -1.34 -24.42 -4.08
C PHE A 31 -2.54 -23.50 -4.37
N PRO A 32 -3.76 -23.86 -3.95
CA PRO A 32 -4.15 -25.19 -3.45
C PRO A 32 -4.10 -26.25 -4.56
N SER A 33 -4.12 -27.53 -4.19
CA SER A 33 -4.08 -28.64 -5.17
C SER A 33 -5.21 -28.54 -6.18
N GLY A 34 -4.92 -28.79 -7.46
CA GLY A 34 -5.86 -28.64 -8.59
C GLY A 34 -6.08 -27.20 -9.08
N SER A 35 -5.38 -26.20 -8.56
CA SER A 35 -5.57 -24.78 -8.92
C SER A 35 -4.79 -24.27 -10.14
N GLY A 36 -3.91 -25.07 -10.73
CA GLY A 36 -3.01 -24.72 -11.83
C GLY A 36 -1.86 -23.79 -11.45
N LYS A 37 -1.75 -23.37 -10.18
CA LYS A 37 -0.73 -22.44 -9.68
C LYS A 37 0.02 -23.02 -8.51
N THR A 38 1.34 -22.85 -8.49
CA THR A 38 2.21 -23.29 -7.39
C THR A 38 2.26 -22.31 -6.24
N LEU A 39 2.90 -22.71 -5.14
CA LEU A 39 3.16 -21.86 -3.99
C LEU A 39 3.84 -20.54 -4.36
N ILE A 40 4.91 -20.62 -5.16
CA ILE A 40 5.62 -19.41 -5.59
C ILE A 40 4.84 -18.61 -6.63
N ASP A 41 3.99 -19.25 -7.46
CA ASP A 41 3.05 -18.50 -8.31
C ASP A 41 2.11 -17.62 -7.45
N ARG A 42 1.60 -18.15 -6.33
CA ARG A 42 0.76 -17.36 -5.40
C ARG A 42 1.51 -16.21 -4.76
N ILE A 43 2.77 -16.42 -4.38
CA ILE A 43 3.60 -15.34 -3.84
C ILE A 43 3.78 -14.27 -4.92
N TYR A 44 4.15 -14.66 -6.13
CA TYR A 44 4.32 -13.73 -7.25
C TYR A 44 3.08 -12.89 -7.52
N ASP A 45 1.91 -13.53 -7.65
CA ASP A 45 0.63 -12.85 -7.90
C ASP A 45 0.35 -11.77 -6.84
N ARG A 46 0.64 -12.07 -5.57
CA ARG A 46 0.45 -11.11 -4.47
C ARG A 46 1.44 -9.96 -4.55
N ILE A 47 2.72 -10.24 -4.74
CA ILE A 47 3.75 -9.19 -4.76
C ILE A 47 3.59 -8.27 -5.99
N LEU A 48 3.06 -8.78 -7.09
CA LEU A 48 2.74 -7.99 -8.28
C LEU A 48 1.72 -6.86 -8.00
N THR A 49 0.90 -7.00 -6.94
CA THR A 49 -0.05 -5.96 -6.53
C THR A 49 0.61 -4.79 -5.79
N VAL A 50 1.89 -4.91 -5.41
CA VAL A 50 2.61 -3.87 -4.65
C VAL A 50 3.92 -3.42 -5.30
N LEU A 51 4.51 -4.22 -6.20
CA LEU A 51 5.75 -3.93 -6.91
C LEU A 51 5.66 -4.34 -8.39
N PRO A 52 6.40 -3.66 -9.29
CA PRO A 52 6.40 -4.01 -10.70
C PRO A 52 7.17 -5.33 -10.90
N LYS A 53 6.80 -6.09 -11.92
CA LYS A 53 7.39 -7.42 -12.21
C LYS A 53 8.92 -7.38 -12.32
N GLU A 54 9.48 -6.28 -12.84
CA GLU A 54 10.93 -6.09 -13.02
C GLU A 54 11.69 -5.99 -11.69
N GLN A 55 10.97 -5.77 -10.59
CA GLN A 55 11.53 -5.68 -9.23
C GLN A 55 11.23 -6.91 -8.37
N ILE A 56 10.65 -7.98 -8.95
CA ILE A 56 10.33 -9.22 -8.24
C ILE A 56 11.30 -10.31 -8.68
N ILE A 57 12.26 -10.65 -7.81
CA ILE A 57 13.36 -11.56 -8.11
C ILE A 57 13.32 -12.76 -7.16
N TYR A 58 13.36 -13.96 -7.72
CA TYR A 58 13.61 -15.17 -6.93
C TYR A 58 15.10 -15.38 -6.66
N LEU A 59 15.45 -15.66 -5.41
CA LEU A 59 16.83 -16.03 -5.05
C LEU A 59 16.90 -17.53 -4.80
N ILE A 60 17.63 -18.24 -5.66
CA ILE A 60 17.65 -19.71 -5.70
C ILE A 60 19.07 -20.27 -5.53
N PRO A 61 19.23 -21.53 -5.10
CA PRO A 61 20.52 -22.20 -5.14
C PRO A 61 21.00 -22.43 -6.58
N GLU A 62 22.31 -22.32 -6.81
CA GLU A 62 22.91 -22.52 -8.14
C GLU A 62 22.65 -23.91 -8.73
N GLU A 63 22.64 -24.94 -7.89
CA GLU A 63 22.43 -26.33 -8.28
C GLU A 63 20.95 -26.71 -8.47
N ASP A 64 20.00 -25.81 -8.18
CA ASP A 64 18.56 -26.08 -8.23
C ASP A 64 18.00 -25.99 -9.66
N LYS A 65 18.36 -26.99 -10.48
CA LYS A 65 18.00 -27.04 -11.92
C LYS A 65 16.49 -27.08 -12.16
N GLU A 66 15.75 -27.76 -11.29
CA GLU A 66 14.29 -27.88 -11.38
C GLU A 66 13.63 -26.52 -11.21
N LEU A 67 13.95 -25.81 -10.12
CA LEU A 67 13.43 -24.47 -9.87
C LEU A 67 13.85 -23.48 -10.95
N ARG A 68 15.10 -23.55 -11.42
CA ARG A 68 15.59 -22.72 -12.53
C ARG A 68 14.76 -22.95 -13.81
N SER A 69 14.50 -24.20 -14.17
CA SER A 69 13.67 -24.54 -15.34
C SER A 69 12.25 -23.98 -15.19
N PHE A 70 11.64 -24.18 -14.02
CA PHE A 70 10.31 -23.68 -13.69
C PHE A 70 10.19 -22.15 -13.82
N LEU A 71 11.16 -21.41 -13.27
CA LEU A 71 11.17 -19.94 -13.31
C LEU A 71 11.35 -19.42 -14.74
N ASN A 72 12.22 -20.06 -15.54
CA ASN A 72 12.39 -19.73 -16.96
C ASN A 72 11.09 -19.90 -17.75
N GLN A 73 10.37 -21.01 -17.56
CA GLN A 73 9.11 -21.28 -18.25
C GLN A 73 8.03 -20.20 -17.99
N ARG A 74 8.07 -19.56 -16.82
CA ARG A 74 7.15 -18.49 -16.41
C ARG A 74 7.66 -17.09 -16.70
N ASN A 75 8.88 -16.95 -17.23
CA ASN A 75 9.58 -15.68 -17.37
C ASN A 75 9.70 -14.90 -16.04
N TYR A 76 9.87 -15.62 -14.93
CA TYR A 76 10.16 -15.00 -13.64
C TYR A 76 11.65 -14.67 -13.53
N LEU A 77 11.96 -13.46 -13.08
CA LEU A 77 13.35 -13.05 -12.85
C LEU A 77 13.92 -13.79 -11.64
N PHE A 78 15.17 -14.21 -11.73
CA PHE A 78 15.84 -14.89 -10.63
C PHE A 78 17.34 -14.65 -10.63
N PHE A 79 17.95 -14.91 -9.47
CA PHE A 79 19.39 -14.96 -9.27
C PHE A 79 19.76 -16.26 -8.57
N ALA A 80 20.77 -16.92 -9.11
CA ALA A 80 21.30 -18.18 -8.61
C ALA A 80 22.59 -17.91 -7.84
N GLY A 81 22.73 -18.52 -6.65
CA GLY A 81 23.95 -18.37 -5.86
C GLY A 81 24.07 -19.44 -4.78
N ASN A 82 24.93 -19.21 -3.79
CA ASN A 82 25.28 -20.21 -2.78
C ASN A 82 24.05 -20.74 -2.02
N LEU A 83 23.99 -22.06 -1.82
CA LEU A 83 22.89 -22.73 -1.11
C LEU A 83 22.88 -22.42 0.39
N LEU A 84 24.06 -22.43 1.02
CA LEU A 84 24.24 -22.36 2.47
C LEU A 84 24.41 -20.91 2.95
N ASP A 85 25.09 -20.07 2.18
CA ASP A 85 25.27 -18.66 2.49
C ASP A 85 24.17 -17.80 1.86
N VAL A 86 22.99 -17.84 2.47
CA VAL A 86 21.81 -17.11 2.01
C VAL A 86 22.08 -15.61 2.02
N ARG A 87 22.71 -15.08 3.07
CA ARG A 87 23.11 -13.66 3.17
C ARG A 87 23.99 -13.24 2.00
N ARG A 88 25.03 -14.01 1.68
CA ARG A 88 25.91 -13.73 0.53
C ARG A 88 25.13 -13.70 -0.79
N ARG A 89 24.21 -14.66 -1.01
CA ARG A 89 23.36 -14.66 -2.21
C ARG A 89 22.49 -13.40 -2.31
N TYR A 90 21.96 -12.89 -1.19
CA TYR A 90 21.24 -11.61 -1.16
C TYR A 90 22.14 -10.42 -1.53
N ILE A 91 23.38 -10.37 -1.04
CA ILE A 91 24.35 -9.31 -1.36
C ILE A 91 24.71 -9.34 -2.85
N GLU A 92 25.05 -10.52 -3.38
CA GLU A 92 25.42 -10.69 -4.79
C GLU A 92 24.26 -10.31 -5.72
N ALA A 93 23.03 -10.74 -5.40
CA ALA A 93 21.84 -10.36 -6.15
C ALA A 93 21.58 -8.84 -6.07
N ALA A 94 21.72 -8.23 -4.89
CA ALA A 94 21.52 -6.79 -4.72
C ALA A 94 22.51 -5.98 -5.57
N ASN A 95 23.76 -6.41 -5.63
CA ASN A 95 24.78 -5.80 -6.49
C ASN A 95 24.47 -6.02 -7.98
N PHE A 96 24.03 -7.22 -8.38
CA PHE A 96 23.69 -7.52 -9.77
C PHE A 96 22.53 -6.66 -10.31
N PHE A 97 21.46 -6.51 -9.52
CA PHE A 97 20.29 -5.72 -9.93
C PHE A 97 20.39 -4.23 -9.57
N ASN A 98 21.49 -3.79 -8.96
CA ASN A 98 21.65 -2.45 -8.39
C ASN A 98 20.47 -2.07 -7.46
N ALA A 99 20.09 -3.01 -6.58
CA ALA A 99 19.06 -2.79 -5.58
C ALA A 99 19.63 -1.97 -4.42
N ASP A 100 19.06 -0.77 -4.19
CA ASP A 100 19.44 0.05 -3.02
C ASP A 100 18.86 -0.53 -1.73
N SER A 101 17.71 -1.19 -1.84
CA SER A 101 16.97 -1.75 -0.73
C SER A 101 16.22 -3.00 -1.14
N ILE A 102 16.01 -3.88 -0.17
CA ILE A 102 15.54 -5.24 -0.42
C ILE A 102 14.30 -5.47 0.45
N LEU A 103 13.16 -5.69 -0.18
CA LEU A 103 12.00 -6.31 0.46
C LEU A 103 12.25 -7.81 0.50
N ARG A 104 12.63 -8.33 1.67
CA ARG A 104 12.91 -9.75 1.85
C ARG A 104 11.61 -10.52 2.09
N LEU A 105 11.43 -11.55 1.27
CA LEU A 105 10.33 -12.50 1.33
C LEU A 105 10.87 -13.93 1.23
N THR A 106 10.07 -14.93 1.60
CA THR A 106 10.42 -16.35 1.59
C THR A 106 9.40 -17.13 0.78
N GLY A 107 9.87 -18.15 0.05
CA GLY A 107 9.09 -18.93 -0.89
C GLY A 107 8.08 -19.88 -0.26
N ASP A 108 7.93 -19.87 1.07
CA ASP A 108 7.04 -20.72 1.85
C ASP A 108 5.86 -20.00 2.50
N ASN A 109 5.72 -18.70 2.22
CA ASN A 109 4.70 -17.84 2.82
C ASN A 109 3.71 -17.33 1.75
N PRO A 110 2.67 -18.12 1.39
CA PRO A 110 1.74 -17.72 0.33
C PRO A 110 0.70 -16.67 0.79
N PHE A 111 0.73 -16.25 2.06
CA PHE A 111 -0.27 -15.38 2.69
C PHE A 111 0.16 -13.92 2.87
N TYR A 112 1.26 -13.48 2.24
CA TYR A 112 1.76 -12.11 2.36
C TYR A 112 0.66 -11.05 2.34
N ASP A 113 0.52 -10.27 3.42
CA ASP A 113 -0.51 -9.24 3.49
C ASP A 113 -0.07 -8.01 2.67
N THR A 114 -0.65 -7.85 1.50
CA THR A 114 -0.24 -6.84 0.51
C THR A 114 -0.57 -5.42 0.96
N ILE A 115 -1.60 -5.22 1.79
CA ILE A 115 -1.90 -3.91 2.38
C ILE A 115 -0.77 -3.48 3.32
N HIS A 116 -0.29 -4.40 4.15
CA HIS A 116 0.81 -4.12 5.07
C HIS A 116 2.17 -4.08 4.38
N LEU A 117 2.40 -4.89 3.33
CA LEU A 117 3.61 -4.77 2.51
C LEU A 117 3.68 -3.42 1.78
N ASP A 118 2.57 -2.96 1.22
CA ASP A 118 2.51 -1.63 0.61
C ASP A 118 2.72 -0.53 1.67
N GLN A 119 2.17 -0.69 2.88
CA GLN A 119 2.41 0.24 4.00
C GLN A 119 3.90 0.30 4.35
N LEU A 120 4.56 -0.86 4.38
CA LEU A 120 5.98 -0.99 4.65
C LEU A 120 6.82 -0.32 3.57
N LEU A 121 6.50 -0.52 2.29
CA LEU A 121 7.17 0.13 1.16
C LEU A 121 7.05 1.66 1.24
N GLN A 122 5.83 2.17 1.43
CA GLN A 122 5.59 3.62 1.46
C GLN A 122 6.25 4.31 2.65
N SER A 123 6.19 3.72 3.84
CA SER A 123 6.87 4.28 5.02
C SER A 123 8.40 4.20 4.89
N PHE A 124 8.94 3.12 4.36
CA PHE A 124 10.39 2.98 4.13
C PHE A 124 10.94 3.97 3.11
N GLN A 125 10.11 4.40 2.14
CA GLN A 125 10.47 5.47 1.21
C GLN A 125 10.40 6.87 1.84
N PHE A 126 9.55 7.03 2.86
CA PHE A 126 9.38 8.31 3.56
C PHE A 126 10.49 8.57 4.59
N PHE A 127 10.94 7.53 5.32
CA PHE A 127 11.98 7.63 6.34
C PHE A 127 13.31 7.06 5.89
N GLU A 128 14.41 7.62 6.39
CA GLU A 128 15.75 7.05 6.22
C GLU A 128 15.99 5.90 7.20
N SER A 129 15.21 4.82 7.10
CA SER A 129 15.41 3.60 7.91
C SER A 129 16.46 2.69 7.28
N ASP A 130 17.22 1.97 8.10
CA ASP A 130 18.13 0.90 7.65
C ASP A 130 17.40 -0.43 7.53
N LEU A 131 16.44 -0.67 8.42
CA LEU A 131 15.55 -1.83 8.40
C LEU A 131 14.16 -1.43 8.89
N SER A 132 13.13 -1.87 8.19
CA SER A 132 11.74 -1.72 8.61
C SER A 132 10.98 -3.03 8.49
N TYR A 133 10.04 -3.25 9.40
CA TYR A 133 9.13 -4.40 9.34
C TYR A 133 7.79 -4.06 10.01
N VAL A 134 6.76 -4.81 9.66
CA VAL A 134 5.44 -4.70 10.29
C VAL A 134 5.33 -5.69 11.44
N SER A 135 4.83 -5.22 12.57
CA SER A 135 4.56 -6.01 13.75
C SER A 135 3.07 -6.19 13.98
N GLY A 136 2.70 -7.26 14.69
CA GLY A 136 1.29 -7.58 14.93
C GLY A 136 0.60 -8.14 13.69
N LEU A 137 1.29 -8.98 12.91
CA LEU A 137 0.72 -9.78 11.83
C LEU A 137 0.87 -11.28 12.14
N PRO A 138 0.00 -12.14 11.58
CA PRO A 138 0.17 -13.59 11.62
C PRO A 138 1.51 -14.04 11.05
N LEU A 139 2.02 -15.16 11.57
CA LEU A 139 3.19 -15.83 11.00
C LEU A 139 2.90 -16.21 9.54
N GLY A 140 3.79 -15.82 8.64
CA GLY A 140 3.69 -16.07 7.20
C GLY A 140 3.03 -14.95 6.38
N MET A 141 2.65 -13.84 7.00
CA MET A 141 2.03 -12.70 6.31
C MET A 141 2.93 -11.45 6.19
N GLY A 142 3.95 -11.32 7.04
CA GLY A 142 4.78 -10.12 7.11
C GLY A 142 6.06 -10.23 6.27
N GLY A 143 6.54 -9.09 5.77
CA GLY A 143 7.87 -8.94 5.17
C GLY A 143 8.73 -7.93 5.94
N GLU A 144 9.98 -7.82 5.53
CA GLU A 144 10.92 -6.81 6.04
C GLU A 144 11.66 -6.13 4.89
N ILE A 145 11.92 -4.83 5.02
CA ILE A 145 12.73 -4.07 4.07
C ILE A 145 14.01 -3.63 4.77
N PHE A 146 15.16 -3.77 4.11
CA PHE A 146 16.41 -3.22 4.60
C PHE A 146 17.28 -2.69 3.47
N THR A 147 18.21 -1.78 3.80
CA THR A 147 19.15 -1.23 2.83
C THR A 147 20.22 -2.24 2.46
N ARG A 148 20.71 -2.19 1.21
CA ARG A 148 21.88 -2.96 0.78
C ARG A 148 23.09 -2.64 1.67
N LYS A 149 23.27 -1.37 2.04
CA LYS A 149 24.34 -0.92 2.94
C LYS A 149 24.29 -1.62 4.30
N ALA A 150 23.12 -1.73 4.93
CA ALA A 150 22.98 -2.43 6.21
C ALA A 150 23.19 -3.94 6.06
N LEU A 151 22.75 -4.53 4.95
CA LEU A 151 23.01 -5.94 4.64
C LEU A 151 24.52 -6.21 4.50
N GLU A 152 25.25 -5.36 3.79
CA GLU A 152 26.69 -5.50 3.51
C GLU A 152 27.57 -5.29 4.75
N TRP A 153 27.09 -4.56 5.75
CA TRP A 153 27.79 -4.43 7.03
C TRP A 153 28.04 -5.80 7.67
N MET A 154 29.25 -5.99 8.19
CA MET A 154 29.71 -7.25 8.76
C MET A 154 30.12 -7.05 10.21
N PRO A 155 29.54 -7.81 11.16
CA PRO A 155 30.01 -7.82 12.54
C PRO A 155 31.40 -8.46 12.64
N ASN A 156 32.09 -8.21 13.76
CA ASN A 156 33.41 -8.82 14.03
C ASN A 156 33.38 -10.36 14.02
N VAL A 157 32.24 -10.94 14.40
CA VAL A 157 32.00 -12.40 14.37
C VAL A 157 30.73 -12.67 13.57
N LEU A 158 30.87 -13.37 12.45
CA LEU A 158 29.74 -13.78 11.61
C LEU A 158 29.42 -15.27 11.84
N GLU A 159 28.44 -15.52 12.70
CA GLU A 159 27.91 -16.86 12.98
C GLU A 159 27.09 -17.44 11.81
N GLU A 160 26.91 -18.76 11.80
CA GLU A 160 26.11 -19.48 10.78
C GLU A 160 24.67 -18.96 10.70
N ARG A 161 24.05 -18.68 11.86
CA ARG A 161 22.70 -18.09 11.93
C ARG A 161 22.59 -16.73 11.24
N HIS A 162 23.67 -15.94 11.17
CA HIS A 162 23.69 -14.67 10.43
C HIS A 162 23.76 -14.88 8.92
N ARG A 163 24.31 -16.01 8.47
CA ARG A 163 24.34 -16.40 7.05
C ARG A 163 22.99 -16.92 6.59
N GLU A 164 22.28 -17.65 7.44
CA GLU A 164 20.95 -18.18 7.13
C GLU A 164 19.82 -17.15 7.31
N HIS A 165 19.82 -16.41 8.42
CA HIS A 165 18.83 -15.38 8.73
C HIS A 165 19.34 -14.00 8.32
N VAL A 166 19.22 -13.72 7.02
CA VAL A 166 19.77 -12.57 6.27
C VAL A 166 19.82 -11.23 7.00
N SER A 167 18.79 -10.87 7.77
CA SER A 167 18.66 -9.57 8.45
C SER A 167 18.99 -9.60 9.95
N LEU A 168 19.33 -10.76 10.49
CA LEU A 168 19.48 -10.98 11.94
C LEU A 168 20.61 -10.12 12.53
N HIS A 169 21.74 -10.02 11.84
CA HIS A 169 22.86 -9.18 12.28
C HIS A 169 22.49 -7.69 12.35
N ILE A 170 21.56 -7.21 11.51
CA ILE A 170 21.05 -5.83 11.60
C ILE A 170 20.21 -5.67 12.86
N LYS A 171 19.29 -6.62 13.11
CA LYS A 171 18.36 -6.58 14.25
C LYS A 171 19.05 -6.69 15.62
N GLU A 172 20.20 -7.34 15.67
CA GLU A 172 20.99 -7.51 16.90
C GLU A 172 21.86 -6.31 17.23
N ASN A 173 21.95 -5.32 16.32
CA ASN A 173 22.74 -4.12 16.49
C ASN A 173 21.88 -2.84 16.40
N PRO A 174 20.83 -2.69 17.24
CA PRO A 174 19.90 -1.55 17.18
C PRO A 174 20.55 -0.20 17.49
N ASP A 175 21.71 -0.18 18.15
CA ASP A 175 22.47 1.04 18.40
C ASP A 175 23.25 1.54 17.16
N LEU A 176 23.45 0.67 16.16
CA LEU A 176 24.16 0.99 14.91
C LEU A 176 23.21 1.27 13.74
N PHE A 177 22.00 0.73 13.78
CA PHE A 177 21.05 0.77 12.67
C PHE A 177 19.75 1.45 13.07
N HIS A 178 19.24 2.30 12.18
CA HIS A 178 17.91 2.86 12.36
C HIS A 178 16.83 1.83 12.01
N ILE A 179 16.36 1.11 13.04
CA ILE A 179 15.32 0.08 12.92
C ILE A 179 13.94 0.68 13.19
N THR A 180 13.06 0.61 12.21
CA THR A 180 11.69 1.10 12.30
C THR A 180 10.69 -0.06 12.39
N LYS A 181 9.86 -0.05 13.42
CA LYS A 181 8.82 -1.05 13.65
C LYS A 181 7.45 -0.43 13.41
N LEU A 182 6.74 -0.90 12.38
CA LEU A 182 5.39 -0.44 12.06
C LEU A 182 4.35 -1.25 12.85
N SER A 183 3.28 -0.59 13.27
CA SER A 183 2.09 -1.26 13.79
C SER A 183 1.24 -1.77 12.62
N SER A 184 0.63 -2.95 12.81
CA SER A 184 -0.42 -3.43 11.89
C SER A 184 -1.71 -2.62 12.03
N LEU A 185 -2.52 -2.64 10.98
CA LEU A 185 -3.86 -2.02 10.90
C LEU A 185 -4.92 -2.90 11.56
N LEU A 186 -4.53 -3.64 12.58
CA LEU A 186 -5.40 -4.51 13.36
C LEU A 186 -5.64 -3.83 14.70
N SER A 187 -6.88 -3.91 15.17
CA SER A 187 -7.24 -3.50 16.53
C SER A 187 -6.57 -4.39 17.57
N GLU A 188 -6.46 -3.92 18.81
CA GLU A 188 -5.88 -4.71 19.90
C GLU A 188 -6.63 -6.03 20.12
N LYS A 189 -7.97 -6.03 19.96
CA LYS A 189 -8.79 -7.25 20.05
C LYS A 189 -8.41 -8.28 18.97
N GLU A 190 -8.20 -7.82 17.73
CA GLU A 190 -7.77 -8.68 16.62
C GLU A 190 -6.35 -9.21 16.81
N LYS A 191 -5.47 -8.45 17.46
CA LYS A 191 -4.10 -8.90 17.74
C LYS A 191 -4.05 -10.09 18.70
N LEU A 192 -5.06 -10.28 19.55
CA LEU A 192 -5.13 -11.39 20.52
C LEU A 192 -5.31 -12.76 19.85
N ILE A 193 -5.85 -12.83 18.63
CA ILE A 193 -6.08 -14.10 17.93
C ILE A 193 -4.91 -14.52 17.02
N LEU A 194 -4.03 -13.58 16.64
CA LEU A 194 -2.94 -13.85 15.70
C LEU A 194 -1.99 -14.98 16.13
N PRO A 195 -1.67 -15.19 17.43
CA PRO A 195 -0.84 -16.31 17.86
C PRO A 195 -1.42 -17.68 17.51
N LYS A 196 -2.72 -17.77 17.17
CA LYS A 196 -3.39 -19.01 16.76
C LYS A 196 -3.19 -19.35 15.28
N PHE A 197 -2.53 -18.47 14.51
CA PHE A 197 -2.34 -18.63 13.07
C PHE A 197 -0.90 -19.03 12.74
N ARG A 198 -0.79 -20.09 11.95
CA ARG A 198 0.45 -20.51 11.29
C ARG A 198 0.20 -20.60 9.79
N LEU A 199 0.58 -19.56 9.05
CA LEU A 199 0.31 -19.40 7.62
C LEU A 199 1.59 -19.50 6.77
N THR A 200 2.59 -20.18 7.30
CA THR A 200 3.81 -20.63 6.59
C THR A 200 3.68 -22.11 6.27
N ILE A 201 4.32 -22.59 5.20
CA ILE A 201 4.33 -23.99 4.81
C ILE A 201 5.70 -24.59 5.02
N ASP A 202 5.86 -25.38 6.07
CA ASP A 202 7.08 -26.17 6.31
C ASP A 202 6.84 -27.69 6.31
N GLU A 203 5.65 -28.11 6.70
CA GLU A 203 5.27 -29.52 6.87
C GLU A 203 4.00 -29.88 6.10
N PRO A 204 3.73 -31.17 5.83
CA PRO A 204 2.48 -31.60 5.19
C PRO A 204 1.21 -31.10 5.88
N LYS A 205 1.22 -31.01 7.23
CA LYS A 205 0.10 -30.44 8.01
C LYS A 205 -0.12 -28.97 7.67
N ASP A 206 0.96 -28.19 7.56
CA ASP A 206 0.88 -26.79 7.13
C ASP A 206 0.25 -26.70 5.74
N PHE A 207 0.75 -27.48 4.78
CA PHE A 207 0.23 -27.47 3.41
C PHE A 207 -1.26 -27.76 3.35
N LYS A 208 -1.74 -28.80 4.08
CA LYS A 208 -3.15 -29.16 4.13
C LYS A 208 -4.01 -28.04 4.72
N THR A 209 -3.64 -27.54 5.91
CA THR A 209 -4.40 -26.51 6.63
C THR A 209 -4.41 -25.19 5.85
N THR A 210 -3.25 -24.73 5.40
CA THR A 210 -3.14 -23.48 4.64
C THR A 210 -3.80 -23.55 3.26
N SER A 211 -3.80 -24.72 2.60
CA SER A 211 -4.55 -24.90 1.34
C SER A 211 -6.06 -24.70 1.53
N GLN A 212 -6.62 -25.26 2.61
CA GLN A 212 -8.03 -25.08 2.94
C GLN A 212 -8.36 -23.61 3.22
N ILE A 213 -7.54 -22.92 4.04
CA ILE A 213 -7.69 -21.50 4.32
C ILE A 213 -7.60 -20.68 3.02
N PHE A 214 -6.60 -20.96 2.18
CA PHE A 214 -6.37 -20.21 0.95
C PHE A 214 -7.55 -20.33 -0.02
N ASN A 215 -8.09 -21.54 -0.21
CA ASN A 215 -9.26 -21.75 -1.07
C ASN A 215 -10.46 -20.90 -0.61
N LEU A 216 -10.82 -21.00 0.68
CA LEU A 216 -11.96 -20.27 1.25
C LEU A 216 -11.84 -18.76 1.10
N LEU A 217 -10.62 -18.21 1.23
CA LEU A 217 -10.39 -16.77 1.13
C LEU A 217 -10.25 -16.30 -0.32
N ASN A 218 -9.54 -17.04 -1.16
CA ASN A 218 -9.25 -16.66 -2.54
C ASN A 218 -10.52 -16.63 -3.40
N GLU A 219 -11.48 -17.51 -3.14
CA GLU A 219 -12.79 -17.50 -3.81
C GLU A 219 -13.58 -16.21 -3.54
N GLN A 220 -13.46 -15.65 -2.34
CA GLN A 220 -14.18 -14.43 -1.94
C GLN A 220 -13.43 -13.16 -2.33
N ASN A 221 -12.11 -13.13 -2.12
CA ASN A 221 -11.27 -11.99 -2.39
C ASN A 221 -9.82 -12.45 -2.68
N PRO A 222 -9.34 -12.40 -3.93
CA PRO A 222 -7.98 -12.82 -4.27
C PRO A 222 -6.86 -12.01 -3.59
N ILE A 223 -7.18 -10.79 -3.10
CA ILE A 223 -6.26 -9.88 -2.41
C ILE A 223 -6.62 -9.82 -0.91
N PHE A 224 -7.04 -10.95 -0.33
CA PHE A 224 -7.31 -11.06 1.11
C PHE A 224 -6.07 -10.68 1.94
N GLY A 225 -6.23 -10.43 3.24
CA GLY A 225 -5.12 -10.17 4.15
C GLY A 225 -5.39 -10.74 5.55
N ALA A 226 -4.69 -10.20 6.55
CA ALA A 226 -4.83 -10.64 7.94
C ALA A 226 -6.27 -10.48 8.45
N ARG A 227 -6.98 -9.42 8.04
CA ARG A 227 -8.37 -9.16 8.44
C ARG A 227 -9.33 -10.23 7.92
N GLU A 228 -9.14 -10.71 6.70
CA GLU A 228 -9.96 -11.78 6.13
C GLU A 228 -9.70 -13.12 6.83
N CYS A 229 -8.44 -13.42 7.17
CA CYS A 229 -8.12 -14.58 8.00
C CYS A 229 -8.75 -14.50 9.40
N ILE A 230 -8.74 -13.32 10.02
CA ILE A 230 -9.41 -13.06 11.30
C ILE A 230 -10.90 -13.34 11.20
N LYS A 231 -11.58 -12.77 10.19
CA LYS A 231 -13.03 -12.99 9.98
C LYS A 231 -13.33 -14.47 9.76
N LEU A 232 -12.51 -15.17 8.97
CA LEU A 232 -12.68 -16.61 8.76
C LEU A 232 -12.53 -17.38 10.08
N PHE A 233 -11.55 -17.03 10.90
CA PHE A 233 -11.37 -17.66 12.21
C PHE A 233 -12.53 -17.38 13.18
N GLU A 234 -13.12 -16.18 13.14
CA GLU A 234 -14.31 -15.86 13.93
C GLU A 234 -15.53 -16.69 13.52
N ILE A 235 -15.61 -17.08 12.24
CA ILE A 235 -16.69 -17.92 11.68
C ILE A 235 -16.43 -19.41 11.98
N ASP A 236 -15.23 -19.90 11.68
CA ASP A 236 -14.84 -21.30 11.89
C ASP A 236 -13.38 -21.42 12.35
N PRO A 237 -13.14 -21.44 13.68
CA PRO A 237 -11.81 -21.63 14.24
C PRO A 237 -11.12 -22.95 13.84
N ASN A 238 -11.89 -24.00 13.51
CA ASN A 238 -11.35 -25.33 13.26
C ASN A 238 -10.53 -25.38 11.97
N VAL A 239 -10.81 -24.47 11.02
CA VAL A 239 -10.04 -24.34 9.77
C VAL A 239 -8.57 -24.04 10.05
N PHE A 240 -8.23 -23.42 11.18
CA PHE A 240 -6.86 -23.06 11.55
C PHE A 240 -6.18 -24.06 12.51
N ALA A 241 -6.90 -25.09 12.98
CA ALA A 241 -6.40 -25.96 14.05
C ALA A 241 -5.33 -26.96 13.59
N GLY A 242 -5.37 -27.37 12.31
CA GLY A 242 -4.63 -28.55 11.82
C GLY A 242 -3.10 -28.46 11.86
N ASN A 243 -2.53 -27.27 12.05
CA ASN A 243 -1.08 -27.06 12.14
C ASN A 243 -0.64 -26.23 13.36
N GLN A 244 -1.49 -26.05 14.38
CA GLN A 244 -1.15 -25.25 15.57
C GLN A 244 -0.03 -25.87 16.42
N GLU A 245 0.11 -27.19 16.40
CA GLU A 245 1.12 -27.92 17.18
C GLU A 245 2.51 -27.93 16.51
N VAL A 246 2.64 -27.43 15.29
CA VAL A 246 3.93 -27.41 14.59
C VAL A 246 4.86 -26.40 15.24
N GLU A 247 6.00 -26.87 15.74
CA GLU A 247 6.99 -26.02 16.41
C GLU A 247 7.57 -24.96 15.47
N GLN A 248 7.66 -23.72 15.97
CA GLN A 248 8.23 -22.59 15.26
C GLN A 248 9.53 -22.16 15.92
N ILE A 249 10.62 -22.15 15.16
CA ILE A 249 11.90 -21.55 15.60
C ILE A 249 11.70 -20.04 15.76
N ARG A 250 12.03 -19.51 16.93
CA ARG A 250 11.94 -18.08 17.27
C ARG A 250 13.31 -17.59 17.75
N PHE A 251 13.77 -16.47 17.19
CA PHE A 251 14.95 -15.77 17.67
C PHE A 251 14.54 -14.72 18.69
N GLN A 252 15.25 -14.67 19.81
CA GLN A 252 15.09 -13.60 20.78
C GLN A 252 15.85 -12.36 20.28
N THR A 253 15.13 -11.30 19.93
CA THR A 253 15.72 -9.99 19.67
C THR A 253 15.72 -9.15 20.94
N LEU A 254 16.77 -8.36 21.14
CA LEU A 254 16.87 -7.43 22.27
C LEU A 254 15.65 -6.50 22.33
N SER A 255 15.09 -6.32 23.52
CA SER A 255 14.00 -5.39 23.74
C SER A 255 14.57 -3.98 23.92
N VAL A 256 14.14 -3.04 23.08
CA VAL A 256 14.49 -1.62 23.24
C VAL A 256 13.77 -1.09 24.49
N LYS A 257 14.49 -0.36 25.35
CA LYS A 257 13.92 0.28 26.55
C LYS A 257 12.71 1.13 26.16
N LYS A 258 11.56 0.90 26.81
CA LYS A 258 10.35 1.71 26.63
C LYS A 258 10.55 3.09 27.23
N THR A 259 10.76 4.11 26.40
CA THR A 259 10.54 5.50 26.79
C THR A 259 9.04 5.79 26.88
N LYS A 260 8.63 6.80 27.65
CA LYS A 260 7.23 7.23 27.70
C LYS A 260 6.85 7.79 26.32
N LYS A 261 5.93 7.14 25.63
CA LYS A 261 5.45 7.50 24.29
C LYS A 261 4.04 8.07 24.38
N PHE A 262 3.72 9.11 23.60
CA PHE A 262 2.33 9.55 23.45
C PHE A 262 1.51 8.44 22.79
N ARG A 263 0.28 8.23 23.26
CA ARG A 263 -0.67 7.24 22.77
C ARG A 263 -1.60 7.89 21.76
N ILE A 264 -1.51 7.47 20.50
CA ILE A 264 -2.24 8.06 19.39
C ILE A 264 -3.14 7.01 18.74
N GLY A 265 -4.43 7.29 18.67
CA GLY A 265 -5.39 6.47 17.94
C GLY A 265 -5.72 7.08 16.58
N VAL A 266 -5.85 6.24 15.56
CA VAL A 266 -6.32 6.66 14.22
C VAL A 266 -7.60 5.89 13.90
N PHE A 267 -8.68 6.63 13.66
CA PHE A 267 -9.95 6.13 13.16
C PHE A 267 -10.15 6.65 11.73
N ALA A 268 -10.32 5.74 10.78
CA ALA A 268 -10.60 6.09 9.38
C ALA A 268 -11.96 5.52 8.97
N GLY A 269 -12.74 6.28 8.20
CA GLY A 269 -14.02 5.83 7.66
C GLY A 269 -13.88 4.54 6.84
N ASP A 270 -14.89 3.67 6.91
CA ASP A 270 -14.89 2.42 6.16
C ASP A 270 -14.85 2.70 4.64
N PRO A 271 -13.91 2.11 3.88
CA PRO A 271 -13.85 2.24 2.43
C PRO A 271 -15.16 1.94 1.70
N LYS A 272 -16.01 1.07 2.25
CA LYS A 272 -17.30 0.68 1.66
C LYS A 272 -18.32 1.81 1.74
N ASP A 273 -18.26 2.59 2.82
CA ASP A 273 -19.26 3.62 3.12
C ASP A 273 -18.82 5.00 2.61
N PHE A 274 -17.52 5.31 2.72
CA PHE A 274 -16.97 6.65 2.46
C PHE A 274 -15.97 6.69 1.28
N GLY A 275 -15.74 5.57 0.62
CA GLY A 275 -14.71 5.43 -0.42
C GLY A 275 -13.30 5.23 0.15
N SER A 276 -12.38 4.72 -0.68
CA SER A 276 -11.06 4.30 -0.24
C SER A 276 -10.09 5.43 0.12
N GLY A 277 -10.39 6.68 -0.23
CA GLY A 277 -9.50 7.83 -0.03
C GLY A 277 -9.14 8.08 1.44
N HIS A 278 -10.13 8.02 2.34
CA HIS A 278 -9.95 8.18 3.79
C HIS A 278 -9.03 7.10 4.36
N PHE A 279 -9.33 5.84 4.03
CA PHE A 279 -8.55 4.69 4.48
C PHE A 279 -7.10 4.73 3.99
N GLU A 280 -6.88 5.00 2.69
CA GLU A 280 -5.52 4.97 2.13
C GLU A 280 -4.61 6.02 2.76
N ARG A 281 -5.07 7.27 2.90
CA ARG A 281 -4.24 8.34 3.48
C ARG A 281 -4.03 8.16 4.98
N SER A 282 -5.07 7.69 5.69
CA SER A 282 -4.98 7.41 7.12
C SER A 282 -4.09 6.21 7.43
N ARG A 283 -4.10 5.16 6.60
CA ARG A 283 -3.20 4.01 6.73
C ARG A 283 -1.74 4.43 6.59
N ILE A 284 -1.43 5.27 5.61
CA ILE A 284 -0.07 5.80 5.44
C ILE A 284 0.29 6.67 6.64
N LEU A 285 -0.57 7.63 7.05
CA LEU A 285 -0.34 8.45 8.25
C LEU A 285 -0.07 7.59 9.49
N PHE A 286 -0.86 6.54 9.70
CA PHE A 286 -0.70 5.59 10.80
C PHE A 286 0.67 4.90 10.77
N ALA A 287 1.11 4.48 9.58
CA ALA A 287 2.46 3.94 9.38
C ALA A 287 3.52 4.97 9.78
N LEU A 288 3.38 6.22 9.32
CA LEU A 288 4.33 7.28 9.59
C LEU A 288 4.41 7.61 11.08
N LEU A 289 3.27 7.71 11.76
CA LEU A 289 3.20 7.92 13.21
C LEU A 289 3.86 6.78 14.00
N SER A 290 3.78 5.55 13.49
CA SER A 290 4.37 4.37 14.15
C SER A 290 5.91 4.36 14.12
N THR A 291 6.53 5.17 13.25
CA THR A 291 7.99 5.31 13.15
C THR A 291 8.56 6.33 14.14
N ILE A 292 7.72 7.22 14.63
CA ILE A 292 8.04 8.25 15.62
C ILE A 292 7.92 7.59 17.01
N PRO A 293 8.51 8.12 18.10
CA PRO A 293 8.32 7.63 19.47
C PRO A 293 6.87 7.79 20.00
N TYR A 294 5.87 7.34 19.25
CA TYR A 294 4.47 7.21 19.64
C TYR A 294 4.09 5.74 19.80
N GLU A 295 3.07 5.49 20.63
CA GLU A 295 2.35 4.22 20.68
C GLU A 295 1.06 4.40 19.87
N THR A 296 0.93 3.66 18.78
CA THR A 296 -0.11 3.88 17.77
C THR A 296 -1.17 2.77 17.78
N PHE A 297 -2.45 3.17 17.73
CA PHE A 297 -3.61 2.29 17.76
C PHE A 297 -4.47 2.49 16.52
N TRP A 298 -4.67 1.43 15.72
CA TRP A 298 -5.65 1.45 14.64
C TRP A 298 -7.03 1.12 15.20
N LEU A 299 -7.97 2.06 15.11
CA LEU A 299 -9.26 1.99 15.78
C LEU A 299 -10.38 1.59 14.81
N LYS A 300 -11.32 0.78 15.30
CA LYS A 300 -12.59 0.47 14.64
C LYS A 300 -13.79 1.14 15.33
N GLU A 301 -13.59 1.56 16.56
CA GLU A 301 -14.58 2.16 17.43
C GLU A 301 -13.92 3.31 18.18
N PHE A 302 -14.73 4.26 18.64
CA PHE A 302 -14.23 5.37 19.43
C PHE A 302 -13.68 4.90 20.78
N PRO A 303 -12.51 5.40 21.21
CA PRO A 303 -11.89 5.04 22.48
C PRO A 303 -12.64 5.65 23.66
N LYS A 304 -12.39 5.16 24.89
CA LYS A 304 -12.90 5.84 26.09
C LYS A 304 -12.08 7.10 26.38
N GLU A 305 -12.69 8.03 27.10
CA GLU A 305 -12.04 9.24 27.59
C GLU A 305 -10.74 8.93 28.36
N GLY A 306 -9.62 9.56 27.97
CA GLY A 306 -8.32 9.38 28.62
C GLY A 306 -7.54 8.12 28.23
N ASP A 307 -8.09 7.26 27.35
CA ASP A 307 -7.35 6.09 26.86
C ASP A 307 -6.20 6.49 25.92
N LEU A 308 -6.27 7.66 25.30
CA LEU A 308 -5.31 8.18 24.34
C LEU A 308 -4.95 9.62 24.66
N ASP A 309 -3.73 10.02 24.30
CA ASP A 309 -3.32 11.43 24.33
C ASP A 309 -3.89 12.20 23.14
N LEU A 310 -4.01 11.54 21.97
CA LEU A 310 -4.60 12.10 20.76
C LEU A 310 -5.42 11.05 20.00
N LEU A 311 -6.64 11.43 19.61
CA LEU A 311 -7.48 10.72 18.66
C LEU A 311 -7.51 11.48 17.33
N ILE A 312 -7.08 10.82 16.26
CA ILE A 312 -7.17 11.34 14.89
C ILE A 312 -8.35 10.66 14.20
N VAL A 313 -9.26 11.46 13.64
CA VAL A 313 -10.46 10.97 12.94
C VAL A 313 -10.46 11.47 11.51
N ASP A 314 -10.45 10.55 10.56
CA ASP A 314 -10.58 10.82 9.13
C ASP A 314 -11.85 10.16 8.58
N SER A 315 -12.96 10.87 8.74
CA SER A 315 -14.25 10.47 8.22
C SER A 315 -15.16 11.69 8.10
N ARG A 316 -16.01 11.71 7.08
CA ARG A 316 -17.01 12.77 6.87
C ARG A 316 -18.29 12.40 7.61
N ASP A 317 -18.88 13.39 8.27
CA ASP A 317 -20.25 13.34 8.80
C ASP A 317 -20.53 12.25 9.87
N ILE A 318 -19.49 11.72 10.54
CA ILE A 318 -19.66 10.87 11.72
C ILE A 318 -19.69 11.75 12.99
N PRO A 319 -20.72 11.64 13.85
CA PRO A 319 -20.75 12.36 15.12
C PRO A 319 -19.57 11.99 16.00
N ILE A 320 -18.84 13.00 16.49
CA ILE A 320 -17.68 12.80 17.35
C ILE A 320 -18.12 12.81 18.81
N PRO A 321 -17.77 11.78 19.63
CA PRO A 321 -18.05 11.80 21.06
C PRO A 321 -17.40 13.00 21.75
N GLU A 322 -17.98 13.42 22.88
CA GLU A 322 -17.38 14.46 23.72
C GLU A 322 -16.10 13.93 24.38
N TYR A 323 -15.00 14.67 24.20
CA TYR A 323 -13.70 14.39 24.80
C TYR A 323 -13.16 15.64 25.51
N SER A 324 -12.68 15.46 26.74
CA SER A 324 -12.18 16.51 27.64
C SER A 324 -10.71 16.34 27.99
N LYS A 325 -10.21 15.10 28.04
CA LYS A 325 -8.82 14.74 28.34
C LYS A 325 -8.09 14.26 27.09
N THR A 326 -8.76 13.48 26.25
CA THR A 326 -8.23 13.05 24.95
C THR A 326 -8.29 14.22 23.96
N LYS A 327 -7.13 14.66 23.45
CA LYS A 327 -7.13 15.65 22.35
C LYS A 327 -7.72 15.00 21.09
N VAL A 328 -8.46 15.75 20.29
CA VAL A 328 -9.05 15.25 19.03
C VAL A 328 -8.58 16.10 17.86
N LEU A 329 -8.13 15.44 16.78
CA LEU A 329 -7.80 16.05 15.51
C LEU A 329 -8.68 15.44 14.40
N LEU A 330 -9.50 16.28 13.78
CA LEU A 330 -10.38 15.92 12.69
C LEU A 330 -9.69 16.20 11.34
N LEU A 331 -9.64 15.21 10.46
CA LEU A 331 -9.07 15.33 9.11
C LEU A 331 -10.18 15.37 8.07
N ASP A 332 -10.19 16.42 7.25
CA ASP A 332 -11.16 16.59 6.14
C ASP A 332 -12.63 16.39 6.57
N HIS A 333 -12.94 16.80 7.80
CA HIS A 333 -14.25 16.62 8.44
C HIS A 333 -15.13 17.85 8.25
N PHE A 334 -16.41 17.64 7.94
CA PHE A 334 -17.41 18.69 7.81
C PHE A 334 -18.33 18.73 9.04
N GLY A 335 -18.94 19.89 9.32
CA GLY A 335 -19.94 20.03 10.39
C GLY A 335 -19.48 20.86 11.60
N SER A 336 -20.34 20.90 12.62
CA SER A 336 -20.19 21.77 13.80
C SER A 336 -19.08 21.33 14.75
N ASP A 337 -18.67 20.06 14.71
CA ASP A 337 -17.59 19.52 15.56
C ASP A 337 -16.24 20.20 15.30
N ARG A 338 -16.05 20.81 14.12
CA ARG A 338 -14.89 21.67 13.79
C ARG A 338 -14.73 22.86 14.74
N LYS A 339 -15.81 23.30 15.40
CA LYS A 339 -15.76 24.38 16.41
C LYS A 339 -15.28 23.89 17.78
N LYS A 340 -15.37 22.59 18.04
CA LYS A 340 -15.04 21.97 19.33
C LYS A 340 -13.63 21.39 19.34
N PHE A 341 -13.21 20.79 18.23
CA PHE A 341 -11.97 20.03 18.14
C PHE A 341 -10.97 20.66 17.17
N HIS A 342 -9.70 20.28 17.29
CA HIS A 342 -8.71 20.63 16.28
C HIS A 342 -9.14 20.01 14.95
N HIS A 343 -8.94 20.73 13.86
CA HIS A 343 -9.21 20.23 12.53
C HIS A 343 -8.07 20.60 11.57
N TYR A 344 -7.87 19.76 10.57
CA TYR A 344 -6.88 19.96 9.53
C TYR A 344 -7.45 19.50 8.19
N ASP A 345 -7.63 20.46 7.29
CA ASP A 345 -8.28 20.20 6.01
C ASP A 345 -7.28 19.63 5.01
N LEU A 346 -7.68 18.57 4.30
CA LEU A 346 -6.81 17.83 3.38
C LEU A 346 -7.14 18.09 1.92
N LEU A 347 -8.37 18.49 1.62
CA LEU A 347 -8.84 18.81 0.29
C LEU A 347 -9.50 20.19 0.28
N PRO A 348 -9.42 20.93 -0.84
CA PRO A 348 -10.07 22.23 -0.93
C PRO A 348 -11.60 22.08 -0.94
N HIS A 349 -12.30 22.96 -0.23
CA HIS A 349 -13.75 23.10 -0.26
C HIS A 349 -14.17 24.57 -0.02
N SER A 350 -15.44 24.89 -0.25
CA SER A 350 -15.97 26.26 -0.27
C SER A 350 -15.66 27.06 1.00
N ASP A 351 -15.75 26.42 2.17
CA ASP A 351 -15.67 27.13 3.45
C ASP A 351 -14.24 27.53 3.83
N ILE A 352 -13.22 27.04 3.11
CA ILE A 352 -11.80 27.29 3.38
C ILE A 352 -11.03 27.78 2.14
N GLU A 353 -11.77 28.13 1.09
CA GLU A 353 -11.25 28.41 -0.25
C GLU A 353 -10.17 29.51 -0.28
N ASP A 354 -10.19 30.46 0.66
CA ASP A 354 -9.25 31.59 0.70
C ASP A 354 -7.95 31.33 1.48
N HIS A 355 -7.88 30.22 2.22
CA HIS A 355 -6.72 29.90 3.07
C HIS A 355 -6.15 28.50 2.84
N PHE A 356 -6.82 27.66 2.04
CA PHE A 356 -6.33 26.32 1.74
C PHE A 356 -5.10 26.35 0.82
N SER A 357 -4.09 25.56 1.18
CA SER A 357 -2.91 25.33 0.34
C SER A 357 -2.91 23.91 -0.21
N LEU A 358 -2.70 23.76 -1.52
CA LEU A 358 -2.53 22.44 -2.17
C LEU A 358 -1.37 21.62 -1.56
N ASP A 359 -0.44 22.25 -0.86
CA ASP A 359 0.62 21.57 -0.11
C ASP A 359 0.12 20.70 1.04
N GLN A 360 -1.10 20.93 1.53
CA GLN A 360 -1.70 20.14 2.62
C GLN A 360 -2.13 18.75 2.14
N ILE A 361 -2.25 18.56 0.83
CA ILE A 361 -2.73 17.31 0.23
C ILE A 361 -1.74 16.18 0.50
N LEU A 362 -2.27 15.06 1.00
CA LEU A 362 -1.50 13.89 1.39
C LEU A 362 -1.15 13.05 0.17
N ILE A 363 -0.03 13.36 -0.48
CA ILE A 363 0.50 12.58 -1.60
C ILE A 363 1.21 11.31 -1.11
N PRO A 364 0.81 10.10 -1.59
CA PRO A 364 1.46 8.85 -1.23
C PRO A 364 2.99 8.86 -1.45
N PRO A 365 3.82 8.49 -0.45
CA PRO A 365 5.28 8.51 -0.55
C PRO A 365 5.88 7.78 -1.76
N ARG A 366 5.19 6.79 -2.30
CA ARG A 366 5.68 6.09 -3.49
C ARG A 366 5.72 6.95 -4.75
N LEU A 367 4.84 7.94 -4.87
CA LEU A 367 4.73 8.74 -6.09
C LEU A 367 5.97 9.63 -6.31
N PHE A 368 6.75 9.89 -5.26
CA PHE A 368 8.04 10.60 -5.37
C PHE A 368 9.11 9.79 -6.09
N ASN A 369 8.99 8.45 -6.06
CA ASN A 369 10.00 7.51 -6.54
C ASN A 369 9.55 6.76 -7.79
N LEU A 370 8.35 7.02 -8.30
CA LEU A 370 8.01 6.59 -9.65
C LEU A 370 8.95 7.36 -10.58
N ASP A 371 9.79 6.62 -11.30
CA ASP A 371 10.58 7.18 -12.38
C ASP A 371 9.63 8.06 -13.19
N LYS A 372 9.90 9.36 -13.24
CA LYS A 372 9.29 10.26 -14.22
C LYS A 372 9.86 9.85 -15.58
N LYS A 373 9.50 8.64 -16.03
CA LYS A 373 9.79 8.18 -17.38
C LYS A 373 9.25 9.26 -18.32
N PRO A 374 9.89 9.50 -19.47
CA PRO A 374 9.31 10.33 -20.50
C PRO A 374 7.87 9.85 -20.69
N ILE A 375 6.91 10.77 -20.59
CA ILE A 375 5.49 10.44 -20.70
C ILE A 375 5.33 9.56 -21.93
N ASP A 376 4.95 8.30 -21.72
CA ASP A 376 4.48 7.48 -22.81
C ASP A 376 3.13 8.11 -23.18
N ASN A 377 3.15 9.06 -24.12
CA ASN A 377 1.97 9.82 -24.57
C ASN A 377 0.94 8.93 -25.27
N SER A 378 0.91 7.63 -24.96
CA SER A 378 0.13 6.62 -25.61
C SER A 378 -1.33 6.67 -25.20
N TYR A 379 -1.68 7.05 -23.95
CA TYR A 379 -3.07 7.05 -23.49
C TYR A 379 -3.49 8.14 -22.51
N ILE A 380 -4.79 8.49 -22.58
CA ILE A 380 -5.51 9.23 -21.54
C ILE A 380 -6.00 8.23 -20.49
N LEU A 381 -5.81 8.55 -19.20
CA LEU A 381 -6.36 7.76 -18.09
C LEU A 381 -7.63 8.42 -17.56
N CYS A 382 -8.72 7.67 -17.48
CA CYS A 382 -9.96 8.09 -16.84
C CYS A 382 -10.24 7.26 -15.58
N TYR A 383 -10.52 7.93 -14.45
CA TYR A 383 -11.04 7.29 -13.25
C TYR A 383 -12.54 7.52 -13.12
N ALA A 384 -13.31 6.47 -13.39
CA ALA A 384 -14.77 6.48 -13.43
C ALA A 384 -15.46 6.13 -12.09
N GLY A 385 -14.73 5.61 -11.11
CA GLY A 385 -15.31 5.21 -9.83
C GLY A 385 -16.39 4.14 -9.99
N ASN A 386 -17.48 4.22 -9.22
CA ASN A 386 -18.59 3.26 -9.25
C ASN A 386 -19.85 3.82 -9.93
N ILE A 387 -19.69 4.62 -11.01
CA ILE A 387 -20.85 5.13 -11.77
C ILE A 387 -21.55 4.00 -12.55
N ASP A 388 -22.87 4.12 -12.72
CA ASP A 388 -23.68 3.15 -13.45
C ASP A 388 -23.51 3.24 -14.98
N SER A 389 -24.19 2.35 -15.71
CA SER A 389 -24.12 2.26 -17.17
C SER A 389 -24.70 3.49 -17.88
N HIS A 390 -25.69 4.15 -17.29
CA HIS A 390 -26.31 5.33 -17.88
C HIS A 390 -25.34 6.51 -17.88
N PHE A 391 -24.59 6.72 -16.79
CA PHE A 391 -23.54 7.73 -16.70
C PHE A 391 -22.28 7.38 -17.50
N THR A 392 -21.99 6.08 -17.65
CA THR A 392 -20.79 5.62 -18.37
C THR A 392 -20.84 5.94 -19.87
N PHE A 393 -22.01 5.88 -20.50
CA PHE A 393 -22.14 6.12 -21.96
C PHE A 393 -21.76 7.55 -22.38
N SER A 394 -22.21 8.55 -21.62
CA SER A 394 -21.85 9.96 -21.89
C SER A 394 -20.38 10.21 -21.64
N LEU A 395 -19.81 9.59 -20.59
CA LEU A 395 -18.38 9.66 -20.30
C LEU A 395 -17.54 9.05 -21.44
N ASP A 396 -17.89 7.86 -21.94
CA ASP A 396 -17.18 7.21 -23.05
C ASP A 396 -17.19 8.08 -24.31
N SER A 397 -18.34 8.66 -24.66
CA SER A 397 -18.48 9.57 -25.80
C SER A 397 -17.58 10.82 -25.66
N PHE A 398 -17.52 11.39 -24.44
CA PHE A 398 -16.62 12.52 -24.16
C PHE A 398 -15.15 12.12 -24.27
N LEU A 399 -14.76 10.98 -23.70
CA LEU A 399 -13.37 10.51 -23.72
C LEU A 399 -12.86 10.27 -25.14
N GLU A 400 -13.70 9.69 -26.01
CA GLU A 400 -13.36 9.54 -27.43
C GLU A 400 -13.14 10.91 -28.09
N SER A 401 -14.08 11.83 -27.92
CA SER A 401 -13.98 13.19 -28.45
C SER A 401 -12.72 13.91 -27.94
N LEU A 402 -12.40 13.75 -26.66
CA LEU A 402 -11.21 14.32 -26.03
C LEU A 402 -9.92 13.71 -26.61
N SER A 403 -9.89 12.40 -26.84
CA SER A 403 -8.74 11.70 -27.41
C SER A 403 -8.34 12.27 -28.77
N PHE A 404 -9.33 12.62 -29.62
CA PHE A 404 -9.09 13.31 -30.89
C PHE A 404 -8.54 14.72 -30.69
N ARG A 405 -9.05 15.48 -29.72
CA ARG A 405 -8.57 16.86 -29.42
C ARG A 405 -7.16 16.90 -28.87
N GLU A 406 -6.78 15.91 -28.06
CA GLU A 406 -5.44 15.79 -27.47
C GLU A 406 -4.46 15.04 -28.39
N ASN A 407 -4.92 14.52 -29.53
CA ASN A 407 -4.14 13.69 -30.45
C ASN A 407 -3.53 12.45 -29.75
N VAL A 408 -4.35 11.77 -28.94
CA VAL A 408 -3.98 10.56 -28.20
C VAL A 408 -4.82 9.39 -28.71
N SER A 409 -4.20 8.28 -29.07
CA SER A 409 -4.88 7.19 -29.79
C SER A 409 -5.59 6.18 -28.89
N ARG A 410 -5.23 6.12 -27.60
CA ARG A 410 -5.71 5.11 -26.66
C ARG A 410 -6.32 5.76 -25.41
N ILE A 411 -7.35 5.13 -24.86
CA ILE A 411 -7.99 5.53 -23.62
C ILE A 411 -7.98 4.34 -22.67
N ILE A 412 -7.60 4.56 -21.41
CA ILE A 412 -7.75 3.57 -20.34
C ILE A 412 -8.78 4.11 -19.36
N ARG A 413 -9.87 3.37 -19.11
CA ARG A 413 -10.88 3.73 -18.12
C ARG A 413 -10.92 2.71 -16.99
N VAL A 414 -10.75 3.20 -15.77
CA VAL A 414 -10.83 2.41 -14.54
C VAL A 414 -12.14 2.72 -13.81
N GLY A 415 -12.99 1.72 -13.61
CA GLY A 415 -14.29 1.86 -12.99
C GLY A 415 -15.41 2.19 -13.98
N GLY A 416 -16.63 2.38 -13.47
CA GLY A 416 -17.85 2.48 -14.28
C GLY A 416 -18.32 1.12 -14.81
N SER A 417 -19.20 1.15 -15.80
CA SER A 417 -19.72 -0.06 -16.45
C SER A 417 -18.89 -0.48 -17.67
N ILE A 418 -19.11 -1.71 -18.15
CA ILE A 418 -18.47 -2.23 -19.37
C ILE A 418 -18.74 -1.29 -20.55
N THR A 419 -17.73 -1.10 -21.40
CA THR A 419 -17.84 -0.26 -22.60
C THR A 419 -18.15 -1.09 -23.84
N VAL A 420 -18.82 -0.48 -24.82
CA VAL A 420 -18.96 -1.01 -26.19
C VAL A 420 -17.96 -0.37 -27.16
N SER A 421 -17.16 0.59 -26.69
CA SER A 421 -16.14 1.25 -27.51
C SER A 421 -14.93 0.36 -27.71
N ASN A 422 -14.46 0.26 -28.96
CA ASN A 422 -13.22 -0.43 -29.29
C ASN A 422 -11.96 0.43 -29.03
N ARG A 423 -12.11 1.68 -28.58
CA ARG A 423 -11.00 2.61 -28.28
C ARG A 423 -10.68 2.72 -26.79
N ILE A 424 -11.54 2.19 -25.93
CA ILE A 424 -11.44 2.30 -24.48
C ILE A 424 -11.06 0.94 -23.91
N ASP A 425 -9.86 0.86 -23.35
CA ASP A 425 -9.46 -0.27 -22.53
C ASP A 425 -10.11 -0.14 -21.16
N PHE A 426 -11.13 -0.96 -20.92
CA PHE A 426 -11.90 -0.94 -19.68
C PHE A 426 -11.33 -1.89 -18.64
N PHE A 427 -11.10 -1.36 -17.44
CA PHE A 427 -10.80 -2.13 -16.24
C PHE A 427 -11.88 -1.84 -15.20
N SER A 428 -12.61 -2.86 -14.76
CA SER A 428 -13.62 -2.68 -13.70
C SER A 428 -12.99 -2.21 -12.39
N ARG A 429 -11.85 -2.80 -12.03
CA ARG A 429 -10.98 -2.42 -10.90
C ARG A 429 -9.54 -2.77 -11.21
N VAL A 430 -8.62 -2.05 -10.59
CA VAL A 430 -7.18 -2.35 -10.55
C VAL A 430 -6.68 -2.12 -9.13
N SER A 431 -5.54 -2.69 -8.76
CA SER A 431 -4.88 -2.37 -7.49
C SER A 431 -4.47 -0.89 -7.45
N LYS A 432 -4.28 -0.33 -6.23
CA LYS A 432 -3.82 1.05 -6.08
C LYS A 432 -2.45 1.27 -6.73
N PHE A 433 -1.56 0.29 -6.63
CA PHE A 433 -0.26 0.32 -7.28
C PHE A 433 -0.38 0.39 -8.81
N GLU A 434 -1.19 -0.48 -9.42
CA GLU A 434 -1.44 -0.46 -10.86
C GLU A 434 -2.05 0.87 -11.30
N PHE A 435 -3.03 1.40 -10.56
CA PHE A 435 -3.63 2.71 -10.86
C PHE A 435 -2.58 3.83 -10.83
N GLN A 436 -1.71 3.85 -9.83
CA GLN A 436 -0.66 4.87 -9.71
C GLN A 436 0.39 4.75 -10.82
N ASN A 437 0.71 3.54 -11.29
CA ASN A 437 1.55 3.35 -12.47
C ASN A 437 0.85 3.84 -13.74
N LEU A 438 -0.43 3.53 -13.93
CA LEU A 438 -1.21 4.05 -15.05
C LEU A 438 -1.21 5.58 -15.02
N LEU A 439 -1.41 6.17 -13.84
CA LEU A 439 -1.45 7.61 -13.66
C LEU A 439 -0.09 8.27 -13.95
N ALA A 440 1.01 7.66 -13.51
CA ALA A 440 2.34 8.18 -13.77
C ALA A 440 2.74 8.12 -15.25
N ASN A 441 2.23 7.15 -16.00
CA ASN A 441 2.58 6.95 -17.41
C ASN A 441 1.58 7.56 -18.40
N CYS A 442 0.40 8.04 -17.98
CA CYS A 442 -0.58 8.62 -18.90
C CYS A 442 -0.15 9.99 -19.46
N SER A 443 -0.71 10.37 -20.62
CA SER A 443 -0.58 11.69 -21.24
C SER A 443 -1.41 12.77 -20.54
N GLY A 444 -2.52 12.35 -19.93
CA GLY A 444 -3.36 13.20 -19.11
C GLY A 444 -4.44 12.41 -18.39
N PHE A 445 -5.09 13.08 -17.45
CA PHE A 445 -5.99 12.44 -16.49
C PHE A 445 -7.38 13.09 -16.50
N VAL A 446 -8.41 12.24 -16.51
CA VAL A 446 -9.83 12.62 -16.41
C VAL A 446 -10.41 11.94 -15.18
N GLY A 447 -11.09 12.68 -14.32
CA GLY A 447 -11.73 12.10 -13.13
C GLY A 447 -12.62 13.08 -12.42
N TYR A 448 -13.54 12.60 -11.58
CA TYR A 448 -14.23 13.49 -10.66
C TYR A 448 -13.29 14.01 -9.55
N PHE A 449 -13.71 15.07 -8.86
CA PHE A 449 -12.94 15.64 -7.76
C PHE A 449 -12.63 14.59 -6.69
N GLY A 450 -11.34 14.42 -6.36
CA GLY A 450 -10.91 13.47 -5.34
C GLY A 450 -9.38 13.37 -5.30
N GLN A 451 -8.87 12.44 -4.49
CA GLN A 451 -7.44 12.26 -4.28
C GLN A 451 -6.65 12.04 -5.60
N SER A 452 -7.18 11.23 -6.51
CA SER A 452 -6.51 10.91 -7.78
C SER A 452 -6.25 12.12 -8.67
N LEU A 453 -7.12 13.15 -8.63
CA LEU A 453 -6.90 14.42 -9.34
C LEU A 453 -5.61 15.09 -8.86
N PHE A 454 -5.40 15.14 -7.56
CA PHE A 454 -4.23 15.81 -6.99
C PHE A 454 -2.98 14.94 -7.06
N GLU A 455 -3.11 13.61 -7.08
CA GLU A 455 -2.02 12.70 -7.48
C GLU A 455 -1.59 12.98 -8.93
N ALA A 456 -2.53 13.24 -9.85
CA ALA A 456 -2.22 13.59 -11.24
C ALA A 456 -1.50 14.94 -11.34
N ILE A 457 -1.96 15.95 -10.61
CA ILE A 457 -1.32 17.28 -10.56
C ILE A 457 0.09 17.19 -9.97
N PHE A 458 0.28 16.38 -8.91
CA PHE A 458 1.60 16.12 -8.34
C PHE A 458 2.56 15.48 -9.36
N LEU A 459 2.05 14.62 -10.23
CA LEU A 459 2.80 13.96 -11.31
C LEU A 459 2.93 14.82 -12.57
N ASP A 460 2.58 16.11 -12.50
CA ASP A 460 2.66 17.06 -13.60
C ASP A 460 1.88 16.59 -14.84
N LYS A 461 0.63 16.15 -14.62
CA LYS A 461 -0.29 15.73 -15.69
C LYS A 461 -1.23 16.86 -16.04
N LYS A 462 -1.59 16.94 -17.32
CA LYS A 462 -2.77 17.71 -17.72
C LYS A 462 -4.02 16.99 -17.21
N VAL A 463 -4.96 17.75 -16.67
CA VAL A 463 -6.16 17.23 -16.02
C VAL A 463 -7.42 17.90 -16.57
N CYS A 464 -8.55 17.22 -16.43
CA CYS A 464 -9.87 17.86 -16.38
C CYS A 464 -10.77 17.06 -15.43
N THR A 465 -11.82 17.72 -14.91
CA THR A 465 -12.78 17.09 -14.00
C THR A 465 -14.18 17.00 -14.59
N TYR A 466 -14.93 16.03 -14.10
CA TYR A 466 -16.38 15.95 -14.31
C TYR A 466 -17.08 15.70 -12.97
N SER A 467 -18.42 15.75 -12.96
CA SER A 467 -19.20 15.52 -11.75
C SER A 467 -20.05 14.26 -11.83
N ILE A 468 -20.12 13.56 -10.71
CA ILE A 468 -20.99 12.40 -10.47
C ILE A 468 -22.09 12.69 -9.44
N SER A 469 -22.05 13.87 -8.79
CA SER A 469 -23.06 14.30 -7.82
C SER A 469 -22.93 15.80 -7.51
N PRO A 470 -23.94 16.47 -6.93
CA PRO A 470 -23.92 17.92 -6.71
C PRO A 470 -22.70 18.45 -5.93
N ILE A 471 -22.17 17.66 -4.99
CA ILE A 471 -20.97 18.02 -4.25
C ILE A 471 -19.72 18.02 -5.15
N HIS A 472 -19.60 17.06 -6.08
CA HIS A 472 -18.50 17.02 -7.04
C HIS A 472 -18.58 18.16 -8.06
N SER A 473 -19.79 18.62 -8.40
CA SER A 473 -19.99 19.80 -9.26
C SER A 473 -19.46 21.06 -8.58
N SER A 474 -19.84 21.26 -7.31
CA SER A 474 -19.41 22.41 -6.50
C SER A 474 -17.90 22.44 -6.33
N LEU A 475 -17.29 21.30 -6.00
CA LEU A 475 -15.85 21.17 -5.82
C LEU A 475 -15.07 21.32 -7.14
N SER A 476 -15.63 20.85 -8.26
CA SER A 476 -15.01 21.02 -9.59
C SER A 476 -15.06 22.48 -10.06
N LEU A 477 -16.15 23.19 -9.80
CA LEU A 477 -16.25 24.63 -10.08
C LEU A 477 -15.25 25.45 -9.26
N LEU A 478 -15.05 25.09 -7.98
CA LEU A 478 -14.01 25.67 -7.15
C LEU A 478 -12.63 25.44 -7.76
N CYS A 479 -12.31 24.20 -8.15
CA CYS A 479 -11.04 23.88 -8.78
C CYS A 479 -10.80 24.65 -10.09
N LYS A 480 -11.85 24.80 -10.91
CA LYS A 480 -11.80 25.62 -12.13
C LYS A 480 -11.46 27.08 -11.83
N LYS A 481 -12.08 27.64 -10.80
CA LYS A 481 -11.91 29.06 -10.42
C LYS A 481 -10.53 29.34 -9.79
N LYS A 482 -10.02 28.44 -8.95
CA LYS A 482 -8.80 28.68 -8.15
C LYS A 482 -7.53 28.11 -8.75
N TYR A 483 -7.63 27.02 -9.51
CA TYR A 483 -6.48 26.26 -9.98
C TYR A 483 -6.48 26.06 -11.50
N ASP A 484 -7.37 26.75 -12.22
CA ASP A 484 -7.55 26.64 -13.68
C ASP A 484 -7.76 25.20 -14.17
N ILE A 485 -8.31 24.33 -13.32
CA ILE A 485 -8.60 22.93 -13.68
C ILE A 485 -9.90 22.90 -14.49
N PRO A 486 -9.89 22.45 -15.76
CA PRO A 486 -11.08 22.46 -16.60
C PRO A 486 -12.17 21.56 -16.04
N PHE A 487 -13.40 22.08 -15.95
CA PHE A 487 -14.59 21.32 -15.57
C PHE A 487 -15.45 21.04 -16.80
N VAL A 488 -15.64 19.76 -17.10
CA VAL A 488 -16.40 19.23 -18.25
C VAL A 488 -17.90 19.40 -18.06
N GLY A 489 -18.37 19.35 -16.82
CA GLY A 489 -19.78 19.46 -16.45
C GLY A 489 -20.30 18.24 -15.69
N ASP A 490 -21.61 18.24 -15.48
CA ASP A 490 -22.34 17.16 -14.84
C ASP A 490 -22.67 16.07 -15.86
N LEU A 491 -22.39 14.81 -15.52
CA LEU A 491 -22.68 13.69 -16.42
C LEU A 491 -24.17 13.67 -16.80
N ASN A 492 -24.44 13.28 -18.05
CA ASN A 492 -25.79 13.21 -18.65
C ASN A 492 -26.54 14.55 -18.73
N THR A 493 -25.85 15.69 -18.63
CA THR A 493 -26.43 17.01 -18.95
C THR A 493 -26.11 17.43 -20.38
N ALA A 494 -26.95 18.29 -20.97
CA ALA A 494 -26.72 18.82 -22.33
C ALA A 494 -25.41 19.64 -22.45
N SER A 495 -24.90 20.16 -21.33
CA SER A 495 -23.62 20.87 -21.24
C SER A 495 -22.40 19.94 -21.09
N PHE A 496 -22.61 18.64 -20.88
CA PHE A 496 -21.52 17.69 -20.69
C PHE A 496 -20.76 17.47 -22.00
N GLY A 497 -19.44 17.73 -21.98
CA GLY A 497 -18.61 17.50 -23.16
C GLY A 497 -18.57 18.65 -24.15
N ASN A 498 -18.82 19.89 -23.70
CA ASN A 498 -18.34 21.11 -24.39
C ASN A 498 -16.85 20.97 -24.76
N GLU A 499 -16.32 21.83 -25.65
CA GLU A 499 -14.94 21.82 -26.21
C GLU A 499 -13.80 21.97 -25.17
N VAL A 500 -13.78 21.13 -24.14
CA VAL A 500 -12.83 21.09 -23.05
C VAL A 500 -11.60 20.30 -23.49
N LYS A 501 -10.44 20.86 -23.20
CA LYS A 501 -9.12 20.24 -23.35
C LYS A 501 -8.52 20.00 -21.97
N LEU A 502 -7.54 19.11 -21.90
CA LEU A 502 -6.78 18.88 -20.67
C LEU A 502 -5.84 20.07 -20.44
N GLN A 503 -5.73 20.53 -19.20
CA GLN A 503 -4.83 21.63 -18.82
C GLN A 503 -4.03 21.29 -17.57
N PHE A 504 -2.84 21.87 -17.45
CA PHE A 504 -2.10 21.83 -16.20
C PHE A 504 -2.82 22.69 -15.16
N SER A 505 -2.83 22.24 -13.91
CA SER A 505 -3.24 23.08 -12.79
C SER A 505 -2.32 24.30 -12.71
N SER A 506 -2.87 25.50 -12.51
CA SER A 506 -2.07 26.72 -12.33
C SER A 506 -1.28 26.74 -11.03
N GLN A 507 -1.59 25.85 -10.10
CA GLN A 507 -0.81 25.61 -8.89
C GLN A 507 -0.35 24.16 -8.77
N PRO A 508 0.93 23.89 -8.45
CA PRO A 508 1.40 22.54 -8.24
C PRO A 508 1.00 21.99 -6.86
N VAL A 509 1.01 20.67 -6.72
CA VAL A 509 0.97 20.01 -5.42
C VAL A 509 2.41 19.66 -5.02
N SER A 510 2.91 20.16 -3.89
CA SER A 510 4.32 19.91 -3.50
C SER A 510 4.57 18.52 -2.94
N GLY A 511 3.52 17.83 -2.48
CA GLY A 511 3.65 16.56 -1.79
C GLY A 511 4.31 16.67 -0.40
N LYS A 512 4.21 17.83 0.24
CA LYS A 512 4.64 18.06 1.64
C LYS A 512 3.56 17.74 2.68
N GLY A 513 2.36 17.33 2.25
CA GLY A 513 1.19 17.17 3.12
C GLY A 513 1.44 16.32 4.36
N TYR A 514 1.98 15.10 4.21
CA TYR A 514 2.31 14.26 5.37
C TYR A 514 3.31 14.91 6.32
N SER A 515 4.35 15.58 5.80
CA SER A 515 5.33 16.26 6.63
C SER A 515 4.70 17.43 7.41
N LYS A 516 3.79 18.20 6.78
CA LYS A 516 3.05 19.28 7.45
C LYS A 516 2.11 18.73 8.53
N LEU A 517 1.36 17.68 8.21
CA LEU A 517 0.43 17.05 9.14
C LEU A 517 1.14 16.45 10.37
N LEU A 518 2.30 15.81 10.18
CA LEU A 518 3.09 15.29 11.29
C LEU A 518 3.59 16.40 12.23
N LEU A 519 3.99 17.56 11.69
CA LEU A 519 4.37 18.73 12.48
C LEU A 519 3.18 19.32 13.25
N GLU A 520 2.01 19.33 12.63
CA GLU A 520 0.78 19.78 13.29
C GLU A 520 0.37 18.85 14.43
N ILE A 521 0.46 17.53 14.23
CA ILE A 521 0.23 16.53 15.28
C ILE A 521 1.20 16.74 16.45
N GLU A 522 2.48 16.99 16.15
CA GLU A 522 3.48 17.29 17.18
C GLU A 522 3.13 18.59 17.95
N ARG A 523 2.64 19.62 17.26
CA ARG A 523 2.18 20.88 17.87
C ARG A 523 0.96 20.68 18.78
N ILE A 524 0.02 19.82 18.38
CA ILE A 524 -1.17 19.51 19.18
C ILE A 524 -0.78 18.70 20.42
N LEU A 525 0.19 17.80 20.33
CA LEU A 525 0.60 16.96 21.45
C LEU A 525 1.39 17.73 22.53
N LYS A 526 2.29 18.63 22.11
CA LYS A 526 2.99 19.57 23.00
C LYS A 526 2.00 20.51 23.69
#